data_AF-A0A7V9KFR3-F1
#
_entry.id   AF-A0A7V9KFR3-F1
#
_cell.length_a   1.000
_cell.length_b   1.000
_cell.length_c   1.000
_cell.angle_alpha   90.00
_cell.angle_beta   90.00
_cell.angle_gamma   90.00
#
_symmetry.space_group_name_H-M   'P 1'
#
loop_
_entity.id
_entity.type
_entity.pdbx_description
1 polymer ?
#
loop_
_entity_poly.entity_id
_entity_poly.type
_entity_poly.pdbx_seq_one_letter_code
_entity_poly.pdbx_strand_id
1 'polypeptide(L)'
;MCDPTRPTTIVSGGPGRRRWEFMRLPGEHIDDLNTAATAWRLLEPWGMTPDTAKLERHVVYRFMARYAESWREGRVLLAGDSAHLMPPFAGQGMCNGLRDAANLAWKLDLVLAGKVSVDLLDTYQQERLDHVRQWIDFSAALGEVICVLDPEQAAARDARMLEGEADPARVLPAAPPLRLGAGLMVDADAVAGTSFLQGMVDRGGQRALFDDVFGVGFVLIGAREDPAAGLEDGHQAFLDEIGAQVVWVSDDQTPPRGRSFKDLEGVYKTWFEVTGCEVVLVRPDGYIYGTAATGQDIAALVDGLRRALKPAGEPAAGTVSWS
;
A
#
# COMPACT_ATOMS: atom_id res chain seq x y z
N MET A 1 -25.61 3.97 7.59
CA MET A 1 -26.90 4.69 7.61
C MET A 1 -26.64 6.06 8.22
N CYS A 2 -26.77 7.11 7.40
CA CYS A 2 -26.42 8.47 7.78
C CYS A 2 -27.61 9.22 8.42
N ASP A 3 -28.29 8.55 9.36
CA ASP A 3 -29.40 9.12 10.12
C ASP A 3 -28.87 10.22 11.07
N PRO A 4 -29.34 11.47 10.97
CA PRO A 4 -28.87 12.57 11.82
C PRO A 4 -29.18 12.38 13.31
N THR A 5 -30.16 11.55 13.66
CA THR A 5 -30.49 11.24 15.06
C THR A 5 -29.33 10.54 15.77
N ARG A 6 -28.72 9.57 15.08
CA ARG A 6 -27.48 8.92 15.47
C ARG A 6 -26.87 8.22 14.27
N PRO A 7 -25.81 8.81 13.67
CA PRO A 7 -25.10 8.17 12.59
C PRO A 7 -24.65 6.77 12.99
N THR A 8 -25.06 5.79 12.19
CA THR A 8 -24.88 4.37 12.49
C THR A 8 -24.35 3.63 11.28
N THR A 9 -23.19 3.00 11.43
CA THR A 9 -22.61 2.15 10.38
C THR A 9 -22.93 0.70 10.67
N ILE A 10 -23.33 -0.04 9.64
CA ILE A 10 -23.65 -1.47 9.74
C ILE A 10 -22.83 -2.18 8.69
N VAL A 11 -21.98 -3.10 9.11
CA VAL A 11 -21.11 -3.86 8.21
C VAL A 11 -21.26 -5.35 8.45
N SER A 12 -21.16 -6.12 7.37
CA SER A 12 -21.07 -7.58 7.47
C SER A 12 -19.80 -7.95 8.24
N GLY A 13 -19.95 -8.84 9.23
CA GLY A 13 -18.83 -9.43 9.97
C GLY A 13 -18.43 -10.81 9.42
N GLY A 14 -18.97 -11.20 8.26
CA GLY A 14 -18.90 -12.56 7.74
C GLY A 14 -20.17 -13.38 8.03
N PRO A 15 -20.19 -14.68 7.66
CA PRO A 15 -21.36 -15.53 7.82
C PRO A 15 -21.90 -15.54 9.26
N GLY A 16 -23.18 -15.19 9.44
CA GLY A 16 -23.84 -15.15 10.75
C GLY A 16 -23.39 -14.02 11.68
N ARG A 17 -22.54 -13.08 11.22
CA ARG A 17 -22.01 -11.99 12.04
C ARG A 17 -22.28 -10.63 11.41
N ARG A 18 -22.54 -9.65 12.26
CA ARG A 18 -22.76 -8.26 11.84
C ARG A 18 -22.22 -7.31 12.90
N ARG A 19 -21.65 -6.20 12.46
CA ARG A 19 -21.08 -5.17 13.31
C ARG A 19 -21.88 -3.89 13.13
N TRP A 20 -22.25 -3.29 14.25
CA TRP A 20 -22.81 -1.95 14.31
C TRP A 20 -21.79 -1.01 14.95
N GLU A 21 -21.73 0.20 14.43
CA GLU A 21 -20.96 1.30 14.99
C GLU A 21 -21.90 2.46 15.19
N PHE A 22 -21.99 2.93 16.42
CA PHE A 22 -22.88 4.00 16.82
C PHE A 22 -22.05 5.23 17.15
N MET A 23 -22.33 6.37 16.52
CA MET A 23 -21.69 7.62 16.88
C MET A 23 -22.06 7.98 18.32
N ARG A 24 -21.06 8.35 19.13
CA ARG A 24 -21.27 8.96 20.44
C ARG A 24 -21.85 10.36 20.25
N LEU A 25 -22.99 10.64 20.88
CA LEU A 25 -23.63 11.94 20.82
C LEU A 25 -23.02 12.92 21.84
N PRO A 26 -23.13 14.23 21.60
CA PRO A 26 -22.81 15.24 22.62
C PRO A 26 -23.54 14.95 23.94
N GLY A 27 -22.81 15.01 25.06
CA GLY A 27 -23.36 14.73 26.40
C GLY A 27 -23.31 13.27 26.84
N GLU A 28 -23.01 12.31 25.97
CA GLU A 28 -22.84 10.91 26.38
C GLU A 28 -21.45 10.66 26.98
N HIS A 29 -21.41 9.97 28.12
CA HIS A 29 -20.18 9.55 28.78
C HIS A 29 -19.71 8.19 28.28
N ILE A 30 -18.40 8.02 28.13
CA ILE A 30 -17.78 6.79 27.59
C ILE A 30 -18.09 5.59 28.49
N ASP A 31 -18.05 5.77 29.81
CA ASP A 31 -18.25 4.71 30.79
C ASP A 31 -19.66 4.10 30.71
N ASP A 32 -20.67 4.93 30.40
CA ASP A 32 -22.06 4.48 30.22
C ASP A 32 -22.26 3.73 28.89
N LEU A 33 -21.46 4.06 27.88
CA LEU A 33 -21.56 3.48 26.54
C LEU A 33 -20.90 2.10 26.44
N ASN A 34 -19.85 1.85 27.23
CA ASN A 34 -19.10 0.59 27.15
C ASN A 34 -19.68 -0.53 28.03
N THR A 35 -21.00 -0.73 27.97
CA THR A 35 -21.70 -1.78 28.71
C THR A 35 -22.53 -2.65 27.78
N ALA A 36 -22.69 -3.94 28.13
CA ALA A 36 -23.55 -4.85 27.37
C ALA A 36 -25.02 -4.37 27.34
N ALA A 37 -25.49 -3.76 28.44
CA ALA A 37 -26.83 -3.19 28.51
C ALA A 37 -27.04 -2.07 27.48
N THR A 38 -26.09 -1.13 27.38
CA THR A 38 -26.13 -0.08 26.37
C THR A 38 -26.01 -0.64 24.96
N ALA A 39 -25.14 -1.64 24.73
CA ALA A 39 -25.03 -2.30 23.44
C ALA A 39 -26.37 -2.90 22.99
N TRP A 40 -27.07 -3.64 23.86
CA TRP A 40 -28.38 -4.20 23.55
C TRP A 40 -29.44 -3.13 23.30
N ARG A 41 -29.47 -2.05 24.10
CA ARG A 41 -30.38 -0.93 23.89
C ARG A 41 -30.19 -0.26 22.52
N LEU A 42 -28.96 -0.10 22.06
CA LEU A 42 -28.67 0.49 20.74
C LEU A 42 -28.97 -0.48 19.59
N LEU A 43 -28.92 -1.77 19.85
CA LEU A 43 -29.18 -2.86 18.90
C LEU A 43 -30.68 -3.20 18.77
N GLU A 44 -31.49 -2.94 19.79
CA GLU A 44 -32.92 -3.25 19.84
C GLU A 44 -33.73 -2.72 18.63
N PRO A 45 -33.54 -1.47 18.15
CA PRO A 45 -34.24 -0.97 16.96
C PRO A 45 -33.97 -1.77 15.68
N TRP A 46 -32.91 -2.60 15.68
CA TRP A 46 -32.50 -3.46 14.58
C TRP A 46 -32.99 -4.90 14.75
N GLY A 47 -33.86 -5.16 15.73
CA GLY A 47 -34.39 -6.49 16.05
C GLY A 47 -33.37 -7.41 16.75
N MET A 48 -32.25 -6.86 17.21
CA MET A 48 -31.17 -7.59 17.86
C MET A 48 -31.32 -7.52 19.38
N THR A 49 -31.58 -8.66 20.00
CA THR A 49 -31.77 -8.82 21.44
C THR A 49 -30.97 -10.04 21.93
N PRO A 50 -30.84 -10.25 23.25
CA PRO A 50 -30.22 -11.47 23.79
C PRO A 50 -30.89 -12.77 23.33
N ASP A 51 -32.17 -12.73 22.93
CA ASP A 51 -32.92 -13.90 22.45
C ASP A 51 -32.72 -14.17 20.96
N THR A 52 -32.38 -13.13 20.18
CA THR A 52 -32.26 -13.22 18.71
C THR A 52 -30.81 -13.22 18.23
N ALA A 53 -29.85 -12.83 19.08
CA ALA A 53 -28.45 -12.70 18.72
C ALA A 53 -27.51 -12.99 19.90
N LYS A 54 -26.24 -13.26 19.59
CA LYS A 54 -25.15 -13.35 20.57
C LYS A 54 -24.26 -12.12 20.47
N LEU A 55 -24.13 -11.37 21.56
CA LEU A 55 -23.16 -10.27 21.64
C LEU A 55 -21.75 -10.85 21.77
N GLU A 56 -20.97 -10.79 20.69
CA GLU A 56 -19.58 -11.26 20.69
C GLU A 56 -18.63 -10.26 21.35
N ARG A 57 -18.84 -8.96 21.09
CA ARG A 57 -17.97 -7.89 21.58
C ARG A 57 -18.69 -6.55 21.54
N HIS A 58 -18.47 -5.72 22.56
CA HIS A 58 -18.73 -4.29 22.53
C HIS A 58 -17.48 -3.54 22.96
N VAL A 59 -17.24 -2.37 22.38
CA VAL A 59 -16.11 -1.51 22.72
C VAL A 59 -16.45 -0.07 22.38
N VAL A 60 -15.92 0.87 23.15
CA VAL A 60 -15.89 2.29 22.80
C VAL A 60 -14.47 2.66 22.42
N TYR A 61 -14.32 3.31 21.27
CA TYR A 61 -13.02 3.72 20.73
C TYR A 61 -13.13 5.13 20.18
N ARG A 62 -12.04 5.90 20.33
CA ARG A 62 -11.95 7.27 19.82
C ARG A 62 -11.20 7.27 18.51
N PHE A 63 -11.82 7.79 17.47
CA PHE A 63 -11.14 8.06 16.21
C PHE A 63 -10.16 9.21 16.35
N MET A 64 -8.97 8.99 15.82
CA MET A 64 -7.93 10.00 15.70
C MET A 64 -7.43 10.02 14.26
N ALA A 65 -7.08 11.22 13.80
CA ALA A 65 -6.41 11.48 12.55
C ALA A 65 -5.07 12.14 12.91
N ARG A 66 -4.01 11.33 13.04
CA ARG A 66 -2.70 11.76 13.56
C ARG A 66 -1.59 10.93 12.95
N TYR A 67 -0.39 11.47 12.91
CA TYR A 67 0.83 10.74 12.55
C TYR A 67 2.00 11.25 13.39
N ALA A 68 2.99 10.40 13.60
CA ALA A 68 4.25 10.76 14.26
C ALA A 68 5.09 11.66 13.34
N GLU A 69 5.79 12.63 13.93
CA GLU A 69 6.68 13.54 13.18
C GLU A 69 7.95 12.83 12.69
N SER A 70 8.45 11.87 13.48
CA SER A 70 9.57 11.00 13.10
C SER A 70 9.15 9.53 13.22
N TRP A 71 9.41 8.77 12.16
CA TRP A 71 9.10 7.34 12.10
C TRP A 71 10.34 6.48 12.36
N ARG A 72 11.52 7.12 12.48
CA ARG A 72 12.78 6.46 12.81
C ARG A 72 13.60 7.31 13.78
N GLU A 73 14.07 6.67 14.84
CA GLU A 73 15.06 7.25 15.75
C GLU A 73 16.18 6.23 15.98
N GLY A 74 17.32 6.45 15.32
CA GLY A 74 18.43 5.50 15.31
C GLY A 74 18.04 4.13 14.74
N ARG A 75 17.88 3.14 15.63
CA ARG A 75 17.51 1.75 15.31
C ARG A 75 16.06 1.40 15.67
N VAL A 76 15.28 2.38 16.13
CA VAL A 76 13.85 2.22 16.43
C VAL A 76 13.05 2.76 15.26
N LEU A 77 12.11 1.97 14.75
CA LEU A 77 11.21 2.34 13.66
C LEU A 77 9.76 2.15 14.10
N LEU A 78 8.88 3.04 13.65
CA LEU A 78 7.43 2.96 13.86
C LEU A 78 6.75 2.52 12.55
N ALA A 79 5.75 1.64 12.64
CA ALA A 79 4.94 1.21 11.50
C ALA A 79 3.48 0.96 11.91
N GLY A 80 2.55 1.15 10.96
CA GLY A 80 1.10 1.02 11.22
C GLY A 80 0.60 1.98 12.30
N ASP A 81 -0.29 1.51 13.17
CA ASP A 81 -0.95 2.34 14.20
C ASP A 81 0.01 3.03 15.18
N SER A 82 1.27 2.58 15.27
CA SER A 82 2.31 3.25 16.05
C SER A 82 2.86 4.52 15.37
N ALA A 83 2.83 4.58 14.04
CA ALA A 83 3.29 5.70 13.24
C ALA A 83 2.13 6.63 12.83
N HIS A 84 0.93 6.09 12.62
CA HIS A 84 -0.23 6.86 12.15
C HIS A 84 -1.56 6.26 12.59
N LEU A 85 -2.51 7.12 12.90
CA LEU A 85 -3.89 6.78 13.23
C LEU A 85 -4.81 7.47 12.24
N MET A 86 -5.79 6.72 11.72
CA MET A 86 -6.80 7.24 10.81
C MET A 86 -8.20 6.81 11.21
N PRO A 87 -9.23 7.63 10.93
CA PRO A 87 -10.62 7.20 11.06
C PRO A 87 -10.90 5.95 10.22
N PRO A 88 -11.75 5.00 10.67
CA PRO A 88 -11.91 3.71 10.00
C PRO A 88 -12.88 3.77 8.82
N PHE A 89 -13.37 4.95 8.43
CA PHE A 89 -14.42 5.12 7.42
C PHE A 89 -14.03 4.59 6.04
N ALA A 90 -12.73 4.50 5.74
CA ALA A 90 -12.20 3.90 4.51
C ALA A 90 -11.66 2.46 4.69
N GLY A 91 -11.55 1.95 5.93
CA GLY A 91 -10.90 0.67 6.22
C GLY A 91 -9.40 0.62 5.93
N GLN A 92 -8.70 1.76 5.97
CA GLN A 92 -7.33 1.87 5.45
C GLN A 92 -6.21 1.80 6.49
N GLY A 93 -6.52 1.76 7.79
CA GLY A 93 -5.49 1.68 8.85
C GLY A 93 -4.63 0.42 8.70
N MET A 94 -5.25 -0.75 8.76
CA MET A 94 -4.57 -2.04 8.56
C MET A 94 -3.88 -2.11 7.19
N CYS A 95 -4.55 -1.65 6.12
CA CYS A 95 -3.99 -1.69 4.77
C CYS A 95 -2.71 -0.87 4.65
N ASN A 96 -2.64 0.32 5.28
CA ASN A 96 -1.43 1.13 5.30
C ASN A 96 -0.35 0.53 6.21
N GLY A 97 -0.72 -0.05 7.37
CA GLY A 97 0.23 -0.75 8.21
C GLY A 97 0.89 -1.96 7.52
N LEU A 98 0.14 -2.71 6.71
CA LEU A 98 0.72 -3.79 5.89
C LEU A 98 1.68 -3.26 4.83
N ARG A 99 1.35 -2.13 4.19
CA ARG A 99 2.24 -1.50 3.21
C ARG A 99 3.50 -0.92 3.84
N ASP A 100 3.40 -0.41 5.06
CA ASP A 100 4.56 0.02 5.84
C ASP A 100 5.52 -1.14 6.10
N ALA A 101 4.97 -2.28 6.56
CA ALA A 101 5.75 -3.48 6.79
C ALA A 101 6.40 -3.99 5.50
N ALA A 102 5.65 -4.01 4.38
CA ALA A 102 6.19 -4.40 3.08
C ALA A 102 7.35 -3.50 2.62
N ASN A 103 7.22 -2.18 2.79
CA ASN A 103 8.27 -1.22 2.45
C ASN A 103 9.53 -1.37 3.32
N LEU A 104 9.36 -1.66 4.61
CA LEU A 104 10.47 -1.83 5.56
C LEU A 104 11.17 -3.17 5.43
N ALA A 105 10.45 -4.27 5.20
CA ALA A 105 10.98 -5.63 5.30
C ALA A 105 12.21 -5.86 4.42
N TRP A 106 12.13 -5.48 3.15
CA TRP A 106 13.24 -5.70 2.20
C TRP A 106 14.42 -4.74 2.46
N LYS A 107 14.17 -3.51 2.93
CA LYS A 107 15.22 -2.55 3.30
C LYS A 107 16.00 -3.07 4.50
N LEU A 108 15.28 -3.54 5.52
CA LEU A 108 15.86 -4.14 6.72
C LEU A 108 16.67 -5.40 6.35
N ASP A 109 16.15 -6.26 5.49
CA ASP A 109 16.87 -7.45 5.02
C ASP A 109 18.23 -7.09 4.39
N LEU A 110 18.25 -6.15 3.44
CA LEU A 110 19.49 -5.72 2.80
C LEU A 110 20.48 -5.04 3.75
N VAL A 111 19.99 -4.22 4.68
CA VAL A 111 20.82 -3.54 5.70
C VAL A 111 21.42 -4.57 6.66
N LEU A 112 20.62 -5.52 7.14
CA LEU A 112 21.08 -6.57 8.07
C LEU A 112 22.04 -7.55 7.38
N ALA A 113 21.88 -7.78 6.08
CA ALA A 113 22.82 -8.55 5.26
C ALA A 113 24.12 -7.78 4.93
N GLY A 114 24.23 -6.51 5.30
CA GLY A 114 25.40 -5.68 5.01
C GLY A 114 25.57 -5.28 3.54
N LYS A 115 24.51 -5.41 2.74
CA LYS A 115 24.54 -5.15 1.29
C LYS A 115 24.35 -3.67 0.94
N VAL A 116 23.70 -2.91 1.81
CA VAL A 116 23.34 -1.48 1.58
C VAL A 116 23.56 -0.65 2.85
N SER A 117 23.68 0.66 2.70
CA SER A 117 23.77 1.60 3.84
C SER A 117 22.50 1.58 4.69
N VAL A 118 22.67 1.76 6.01
CA VAL A 118 21.57 1.96 6.97
C VAL A 118 20.73 3.20 6.64
N ASP A 119 21.30 4.17 5.89
CA ASP A 119 20.61 5.39 5.46
C ASP A 119 19.44 5.09 4.51
N LEU A 120 19.40 3.91 3.88
CA LEU A 120 18.25 3.45 3.10
C LEU A 120 16.96 3.45 3.94
N LEU A 121 17.06 3.21 5.26
CA LEU A 121 15.90 3.22 6.14
C LEU A 121 15.31 4.63 6.30
N ASP A 122 16.03 5.70 6.01
CA ASP A 122 15.49 7.07 6.05
C ASP A 122 14.51 7.34 4.90
N THR A 123 14.58 6.57 3.81
CA THR A 123 13.61 6.71 2.72
C THR A 123 12.25 6.15 3.09
N TYR A 124 12.13 5.31 4.13
CA TYR A 124 10.85 4.72 4.54
C TYR A 124 9.79 5.80 4.87
N GLN A 125 10.13 6.77 5.72
CA GLN A 125 9.19 7.84 6.05
C GLN A 125 8.91 8.72 4.83
N GLN A 126 9.94 9.06 4.05
CA GLN A 126 9.80 9.91 2.85
C GLN A 126 8.83 9.29 1.83
N GLU A 127 8.93 7.97 1.62
CA GLU A 127 8.11 7.24 0.67
C GLU A 127 6.66 7.05 1.16
N ARG A 128 6.45 6.95 2.47
CA ARG A 128 5.15 6.53 3.04
C ARG A 128 4.32 7.67 3.62
N LEU A 129 4.95 8.73 4.14
CA LEU A 129 4.25 9.77 4.90
C LEU A 129 3.19 10.47 4.06
N ASP A 130 3.52 10.93 2.85
CA ASP A 130 2.56 11.64 1.99
C ASP A 130 1.41 10.73 1.54
N HIS A 131 1.69 9.45 1.28
CA HIS A 131 0.67 8.46 0.96
C HIS A 131 -0.29 8.28 2.14
N VAL A 132 0.24 8.10 3.35
CA VAL A 132 -0.57 7.90 4.56
C VAL A 132 -1.37 9.16 4.91
N ARG A 133 -0.80 10.36 4.80
CA ARG A 133 -1.50 11.63 5.05
C ARG A 133 -2.73 11.78 4.17
N GLN A 134 -2.61 11.49 2.88
CA GLN A 134 -3.76 11.51 1.96
C GLN A 134 -4.87 10.54 2.38
N TRP A 135 -4.53 9.35 2.88
CA TRP A 135 -5.51 8.39 3.39
C TRP A 135 -6.13 8.81 4.72
N ILE A 136 -5.39 9.47 5.60
CA ILE A 136 -5.92 10.08 6.82
C ILE A 136 -6.96 11.13 6.46
N ASP A 137 -6.60 12.07 5.57
CA ASP A 137 -7.47 13.17 5.14
C ASP A 137 -8.72 12.64 4.43
N PHE A 138 -8.55 11.69 3.52
CA PHE A 138 -9.66 11.01 2.85
C PHE A 138 -10.60 10.33 3.85
N SER A 139 -10.05 9.60 4.83
CA SER A 139 -10.85 8.91 5.85
C SER A 139 -11.59 9.90 6.75
N ALA A 140 -10.98 11.03 7.09
CA ALA A 140 -11.63 12.11 7.84
C ALA A 140 -12.77 12.74 7.04
N ALA A 141 -12.55 13.04 5.76
CA ALA A 141 -13.58 13.59 4.87
C ALA A 141 -14.78 12.65 4.69
N LEU A 142 -14.56 11.33 4.60
CA LEU A 142 -15.66 10.37 4.63
C LEU A 142 -16.44 10.42 5.95
N GLY A 143 -15.73 10.59 7.07
CA GLY A 143 -16.35 10.80 8.37
C GLY A 143 -17.25 12.02 8.42
N GLU A 144 -16.85 13.14 7.82
CA GLU A 144 -17.66 14.37 7.74
C GLU A 144 -18.96 14.16 6.95
N VAL A 145 -18.94 13.30 5.93
CA VAL A 145 -20.15 12.94 5.17
C VAL A 145 -21.10 12.07 6.00
N ILE A 146 -20.54 11.12 6.77
CA ILE A 146 -21.32 10.12 7.51
C ILE A 146 -21.88 10.69 8.83
N CYS A 147 -21.05 11.42 9.57
CA CYS A 147 -21.30 11.84 10.95
C CYS A 147 -21.98 13.23 11.06
N VAL A 148 -22.98 13.48 10.22
CA VAL A 148 -23.78 14.72 10.26
C VAL A 148 -24.94 14.55 11.24
N LEU A 149 -25.02 15.41 12.26
CA LEU A 149 -26.10 15.41 13.26
C LEU A 149 -27.18 16.45 12.98
N ASP A 150 -26.84 17.51 12.24
CA ASP A 150 -27.79 18.58 11.91
C ASP A 150 -28.75 18.12 10.81
N PRO A 151 -30.08 18.14 11.03
CA PRO A 151 -31.04 17.65 10.05
C PRO A 151 -31.04 18.40 8.71
N GLU A 152 -30.77 19.71 8.72
CA GLU A 152 -30.75 20.51 7.48
C GLU A 152 -29.50 20.17 6.65
N GLN A 153 -28.34 20.05 7.30
CA GLN A 153 -27.10 19.61 6.64
C GLN A 153 -27.21 18.17 6.14
N ALA A 154 -27.86 17.28 6.90
CA ALA A 154 -28.12 15.91 6.48
C ALA A 154 -29.02 15.87 5.23
N ALA A 155 -30.09 16.66 5.20
CA ALA A 155 -30.97 16.77 4.03
C ALA A 155 -30.23 17.34 2.80
N ALA A 156 -29.37 18.35 2.97
CA ALA A 156 -28.56 18.90 1.89
C ALA A 156 -27.55 17.87 1.34
N ARG A 157 -26.89 17.12 2.22
CA ARG A 157 -26.02 15.99 1.82
C ARG A 157 -26.82 14.96 1.03
N ASP A 158 -28.00 14.56 1.52
CA ASP A 158 -28.81 13.53 0.88
C ASP A 158 -29.32 13.97 -0.51
N ALA A 159 -29.70 15.25 -0.66
CA ALA A 159 -30.04 15.83 -1.95
C ALA A 159 -28.85 15.74 -2.93
N ARG A 160 -27.64 16.14 -2.50
CA ARG A 160 -26.41 15.99 -3.30
C ARG A 160 -26.14 14.53 -3.69
N MET A 161 -26.36 13.59 -2.78
CA MET A 161 -26.20 12.15 -3.06
C MET A 161 -27.16 11.67 -4.15
N LEU A 162 -28.43 12.11 -4.10
CA LEU A 162 -29.45 11.77 -5.07
C LEU A 162 -29.19 12.41 -6.45
N GLU A 163 -28.77 13.68 -6.48
CA GLU A 163 -28.40 14.39 -7.71
C GLU A 163 -27.22 13.73 -8.43
N GLY A 164 -26.26 13.20 -7.68
CA GLY A 164 -25.16 12.40 -8.22
C GLY A 164 -25.53 10.96 -8.55
N GLU A 165 -26.83 10.62 -8.61
CA GLU A 165 -27.35 9.27 -8.91
C GLU A 165 -26.85 8.19 -7.94
N ALA A 166 -26.48 8.57 -6.72
CA ALA A 166 -25.79 7.72 -5.76
C ALA A 166 -24.49 7.08 -6.28
N ASP A 167 -23.88 7.65 -7.34
CA ASP A 167 -22.57 7.24 -7.85
C ASP A 167 -21.48 7.73 -6.87
N PRO A 168 -20.81 6.83 -6.13
CA PRO A 168 -19.80 7.21 -5.16
C PRO A 168 -18.68 8.07 -5.76
N ALA A 169 -18.35 7.88 -7.04
CA ALA A 169 -17.31 8.64 -7.71
C ALA A 169 -17.68 10.12 -7.92
N ARG A 170 -18.98 10.45 -7.91
CA ARG A 170 -19.50 11.81 -8.09
C ARG A 170 -19.76 12.53 -6.77
N VAL A 171 -20.10 11.79 -5.72
CA VAL A 171 -20.68 12.35 -4.48
C VAL A 171 -19.81 12.20 -3.24
N LEU A 172 -18.81 11.31 -3.29
CA LEU A 172 -17.82 11.14 -2.23
C LEU A 172 -16.49 11.80 -2.62
N PRO A 173 -15.62 12.11 -1.64
CA PRO A 173 -14.23 12.45 -1.92
C PRO A 173 -13.60 11.41 -2.85
N ALA A 174 -12.69 11.84 -3.72
CA ALA A 174 -11.92 10.92 -4.55
C ALA A 174 -10.90 10.17 -3.67
N ALA A 175 -10.83 8.85 -3.82
CA ALA A 175 -9.80 8.08 -3.15
C ALA A 175 -8.41 8.50 -3.68
N PRO A 176 -7.42 8.68 -2.78
CA PRO A 176 -6.08 9.06 -3.21
C PRO A 176 -5.40 7.92 -3.98
N PRO A 177 -4.49 8.23 -4.92
CA PRO A 177 -3.77 7.21 -5.68
C PRO A 177 -2.84 6.39 -4.78
N LEU A 178 -2.58 5.15 -5.17
CA LEU A 178 -1.55 4.31 -4.55
C LEU A 178 -0.18 4.67 -5.15
N ARG A 179 0.41 5.75 -4.65
CA ARG A 179 1.73 6.25 -5.07
C ARG A 179 2.59 6.58 -3.86
N LEU A 180 3.86 6.18 -3.90
CA LEU A 180 4.86 6.56 -2.91
C LEU A 180 5.22 8.04 -3.05
N GLY A 181 5.59 8.66 -1.92
CA GLY A 181 6.29 9.94 -1.90
C GLY A 181 7.74 9.82 -2.39
N ALA A 182 8.52 10.88 -2.22
CA ALA A 182 9.95 10.90 -2.55
C ALA A 182 10.72 9.78 -1.84
N GLY A 183 11.82 9.30 -2.43
CA GLY A 183 12.67 8.28 -1.81
C GLY A 183 13.42 7.44 -2.84
N LEU A 184 13.43 6.11 -2.66
CA LEU A 184 14.12 5.22 -3.57
C LEU A 184 13.32 4.97 -4.86
N MET A 185 13.43 5.90 -5.80
CA MET A 185 12.88 5.81 -7.15
C MET A 185 13.54 6.84 -8.09
N VAL A 186 13.24 6.76 -9.38
CA VAL A 186 13.66 7.76 -10.38
C VAL A 186 12.63 8.90 -10.39
N ASP A 187 12.97 10.04 -9.79
CA ASP A 187 12.02 11.16 -9.60
C ASP A 187 11.43 11.73 -10.91
N ALA A 188 12.19 11.69 -12.01
CA ALA A 188 11.76 12.22 -13.31
C ALA A 188 10.86 11.25 -14.10
N ASP A 189 10.64 10.03 -13.60
CA ASP A 189 9.85 9.01 -14.26
C ASP A 189 8.37 9.11 -13.87
N ALA A 190 7.48 9.16 -14.85
CA ALA A 190 6.06 9.39 -14.64
C ALA A 190 5.34 8.24 -13.92
N VAL A 191 5.85 7.02 -13.99
CA VAL A 191 5.25 5.81 -13.39
C VAL A 191 6.01 5.32 -12.16
N ALA A 192 7.20 5.85 -11.89
CA ALA A 192 7.93 5.60 -10.65
C ALA A 192 7.08 5.87 -9.40
N GLY A 193 7.25 5.02 -8.38
CA GLY A 193 6.51 5.08 -7.13
C GLY A 193 5.07 4.59 -7.21
N THR A 194 4.59 4.10 -8.36
CA THR A 194 3.29 3.41 -8.48
C THR A 194 3.47 1.90 -8.37
N SER A 195 2.41 1.18 -7.98
CA SER A 195 2.43 -0.28 -7.95
C SER A 195 2.53 -0.85 -9.37
N PHE A 196 3.41 -1.84 -9.55
CA PHE A 196 3.52 -2.60 -10.78
C PHE A 196 2.40 -3.63 -10.90
N LEU A 197 2.30 -4.24 -12.08
CA LEU A 197 1.27 -5.20 -12.45
C LEU A 197 1.41 -6.51 -11.70
N GLN A 198 0.29 -7.23 -11.62
CA GLN A 198 0.19 -8.57 -11.06
C GLN A 198 -0.74 -9.42 -11.93
N GLY A 199 -0.22 -9.85 -13.09
CA GLY A 199 -0.92 -10.68 -14.06
C GLY A 199 -0.44 -12.13 -14.07
N MET A 200 -1.26 -13.02 -14.63
CA MET A 200 -0.94 -14.43 -14.83
C MET A 200 0.14 -14.62 -15.89
N VAL A 201 1.15 -15.43 -15.56
CA VAL A 201 2.28 -15.72 -16.44
C VAL A 201 2.53 -17.22 -16.56
N ASP A 202 3.17 -17.63 -17.65
CA ASP A 202 3.71 -18.99 -17.83
C ASP A 202 5.24 -18.92 -17.96
N ARG A 203 5.94 -19.60 -17.05
CA ARG A 203 7.39 -19.82 -17.14
C ARG A 203 7.68 -21.31 -17.18
N GLY A 204 8.02 -21.81 -18.36
CA GLY A 204 8.40 -23.21 -18.54
C GLY A 204 7.33 -24.22 -18.09
N GLY A 205 6.04 -23.86 -18.18
CA GLY A 205 4.91 -24.67 -17.78
C GLY A 205 4.33 -24.35 -16.40
N GLN A 206 5.02 -23.53 -15.59
CA GLN A 206 4.46 -23.02 -14.33
C GLN A 206 3.54 -21.84 -14.63
N ARG A 207 2.23 -22.03 -14.42
CA ARG A 207 1.19 -21.00 -14.64
C ARG A 207 0.65 -20.50 -13.30
N ALA A 208 1.03 -19.29 -12.92
CA ALA A 208 0.59 -18.65 -11.68
C ALA A 208 0.66 -17.11 -11.83
N LEU A 209 0.37 -16.38 -10.76
CA LEU A 209 0.64 -14.95 -10.70
C LEU A 209 2.16 -14.70 -10.75
N PHE A 210 2.56 -13.48 -11.09
CA PHE A 210 3.97 -13.17 -11.35
C PHE A 210 4.86 -13.40 -10.14
N ASP A 211 4.45 -12.94 -8.96
CA ASP A 211 5.18 -13.16 -7.70
C ASP A 211 5.22 -14.65 -7.28
N ASP A 212 4.21 -15.45 -7.60
CA ASP A 212 4.24 -16.90 -7.37
C ASP A 212 5.30 -17.62 -8.25
N VAL A 213 5.64 -17.02 -9.41
CA VAL A 213 6.63 -17.57 -10.36
C VAL A 213 8.03 -17.02 -10.11
N PHE A 214 8.15 -15.73 -9.80
CA PHE A 214 9.43 -15.03 -9.67
C PHE A 214 9.83 -14.76 -8.21
N GLY A 215 8.91 -14.92 -7.27
CA GLY A 215 9.11 -14.58 -5.88
C GLY A 215 9.04 -13.07 -5.63
N VAL A 216 9.47 -12.69 -4.43
CA VAL A 216 9.57 -11.29 -4.00
C VAL A 216 11.02 -10.85 -4.08
N GLY A 217 11.29 -9.74 -4.76
CA GLY A 217 12.64 -9.22 -4.95
C GLY A 217 12.69 -8.08 -5.94
N PHE A 218 13.88 -7.56 -6.21
CA PHE A 218 14.08 -6.66 -7.33
C PHE A 218 13.90 -7.41 -8.64
N VAL A 219 13.18 -6.84 -9.60
CA VAL A 219 13.01 -7.46 -10.92
C VAL A 219 13.18 -6.42 -12.02
N LEU A 220 14.11 -6.66 -12.93
CA LEU A 220 14.31 -5.92 -14.17
C LEU A 220 13.59 -6.67 -15.30
N ILE A 221 12.55 -6.07 -15.87
CA ILE A 221 11.66 -6.70 -16.84
C ILE A 221 11.79 -5.99 -18.19
N GLY A 222 12.17 -6.72 -19.23
CA GLY A 222 12.13 -6.26 -20.62
C GLY A 222 10.78 -6.55 -21.30
N ALA A 223 10.34 -5.63 -22.15
CA ALA A 223 9.03 -5.69 -22.81
C ALA A 223 8.91 -6.78 -23.89
N ARG A 224 10.02 -7.11 -24.57
CA ARG A 224 10.06 -8.05 -25.70
C ARG A 224 11.39 -8.79 -25.81
N GLU A 225 12.47 -8.14 -25.40
CA GLU A 225 13.83 -8.65 -25.47
C GLU A 225 14.45 -8.74 -24.09
N ASP A 226 15.53 -9.50 -24.02
CA ASP A 226 16.31 -9.71 -22.81
C ASP A 226 17.03 -8.42 -22.39
N PRO A 227 16.64 -7.77 -21.28
CA PRO A 227 17.24 -6.49 -20.88
C PRO A 227 18.70 -6.64 -20.43
N ALA A 228 19.21 -7.86 -20.29
CA ALA A 228 20.62 -8.08 -20.03
C ALA A 228 21.54 -7.59 -21.16
N ALA A 229 21.02 -7.47 -22.39
CA ALA A 229 21.80 -6.96 -23.52
C ALA A 229 22.23 -5.50 -23.33
N GLY A 230 21.53 -4.71 -22.50
CA GLY A 230 21.89 -3.33 -22.17
C GLY A 230 22.58 -3.16 -20.81
N LEU A 231 22.97 -4.27 -20.16
CA LEU A 231 23.78 -4.21 -18.94
C LEU A 231 25.26 -4.05 -19.29
N GLU A 232 25.95 -3.19 -18.56
CA GLU A 232 27.38 -2.94 -18.68
C GLU A 232 28.17 -3.71 -17.60
N ASP A 233 29.51 -3.56 -17.65
CA ASP A 233 30.44 -4.26 -16.77
C ASP A 233 30.10 -4.03 -15.29
N GLY A 234 29.85 -5.14 -14.59
CA GLY A 234 29.55 -5.15 -13.17
C GLY A 234 28.08 -4.88 -12.81
N HIS A 235 27.19 -4.58 -13.74
CA HIS A 235 25.74 -4.46 -13.45
C HIS A 235 25.13 -5.80 -13.06
N GLN A 236 25.39 -6.87 -13.82
CA GLN A 236 24.89 -8.20 -13.49
C GLN A 236 25.35 -8.65 -12.09
N ALA A 237 26.63 -8.44 -11.76
CA ALA A 237 27.17 -8.79 -10.44
C ALA A 237 26.47 -8.02 -9.30
N PHE A 238 26.15 -6.74 -9.50
CA PHE A 238 25.39 -5.96 -8.52
C PHE A 238 23.93 -6.43 -8.39
N LEU A 239 23.28 -6.71 -9.52
CA LEU A 239 21.92 -7.26 -9.52
C LEU A 239 21.90 -8.60 -8.76
N ASP A 240 22.86 -9.49 -9.00
CA ASP A 240 23.00 -10.76 -8.28
C ASP A 240 23.25 -10.54 -6.77
N GLU A 241 24.08 -9.56 -6.41
CA GLU A 241 24.38 -9.20 -5.01
C GLU A 241 23.12 -8.81 -4.23
N ILE A 242 22.24 -8.00 -4.82
CA ILE A 242 20.96 -7.59 -4.20
C ILE A 242 19.83 -8.62 -4.43
N GLY A 243 20.12 -9.75 -5.10
CA GLY A 243 19.15 -10.80 -5.40
C GLY A 243 18.11 -10.40 -6.46
N ALA A 244 18.44 -9.46 -7.34
CA ALA A 244 17.56 -9.02 -8.41
C ALA A 244 17.46 -10.07 -9.52
N GLN A 245 16.26 -10.22 -10.09
CA GLN A 245 16.02 -11.06 -11.25
C GLN A 245 15.97 -10.21 -12.53
N VAL A 246 16.47 -10.78 -13.62
CA VAL A 246 16.46 -10.16 -14.94
C VAL A 246 15.62 -11.05 -15.85
N VAL A 247 14.50 -10.52 -16.35
CA VAL A 247 13.50 -11.29 -17.10
C VAL A 247 12.90 -10.49 -18.24
N TRP A 248 12.16 -11.13 -19.16
CA TRP A 248 11.42 -10.43 -20.21
C TRP A 248 10.15 -11.15 -20.64
N VAL A 249 9.24 -10.39 -21.24
CA VAL A 249 8.03 -10.92 -21.86
C VAL A 249 8.37 -11.52 -23.22
N SER A 250 7.98 -12.78 -23.45
CA SER A 250 8.18 -13.51 -24.70
C SER A 250 6.87 -13.65 -25.47
N ASP A 251 6.92 -13.36 -26.77
CA ASP A 251 5.82 -13.61 -27.71
C ASP A 251 5.68 -15.10 -28.11
N ASP A 252 6.68 -15.95 -27.80
CA ASP A 252 6.63 -17.38 -28.11
C ASP A 252 5.53 -18.09 -27.29
N GLN A 253 4.84 -19.05 -27.94
CA GLN A 253 3.88 -19.92 -27.26
C GLN A 253 4.54 -20.77 -26.18
N THR A 254 5.83 -21.09 -26.34
CA THR A 254 6.66 -21.76 -25.32
C THR A 254 7.85 -20.85 -24.99
N PRO A 255 7.89 -20.22 -23.81
CA PRO A 255 9.00 -19.33 -23.46
C PRO A 255 10.35 -20.06 -23.56
N PRO A 256 11.41 -19.44 -24.13
CA PRO A 256 12.75 -20.01 -24.03
C PRO A 256 13.12 -20.30 -22.57
N ARG A 257 13.78 -21.43 -22.34
CA ARG A 257 14.18 -21.84 -20.98
C ARG A 257 15.19 -20.84 -20.41
N GLY A 258 14.88 -20.26 -19.25
CA GLY A 258 15.82 -19.42 -18.50
C GLY A 258 15.13 -18.21 -17.87
N ARG A 259 15.05 -17.11 -18.60
CA ARG A 259 14.72 -15.77 -18.11
C ARG A 259 13.50 -15.11 -18.77
N SER A 260 12.85 -15.74 -19.75
CA SER A 260 11.60 -15.23 -20.32
C SER A 260 10.36 -15.83 -19.66
N PHE A 261 9.23 -15.14 -19.77
CA PHE A 261 7.90 -15.67 -19.48
C PHE A 261 6.88 -15.26 -20.54
N LYS A 262 5.77 -15.99 -20.59
CA LYS A 262 4.62 -15.65 -21.42
C LYS A 262 3.59 -14.89 -20.61
N ASP A 263 3.14 -13.76 -21.15
CA ASP A 263 1.99 -13.00 -20.64
C ASP A 263 0.69 -13.70 -21.08
N LEU A 264 -0.04 -14.29 -20.14
CA LEU A 264 -1.23 -15.08 -20.45
C LEU A 264 -2.48 -14.22 -20.68
N GLU A 265 -2.48 -12.99 -20.17
CA GLU A 265 -3.64 -12.09 -20.18
C GLU A 265 -3.41 -10.87 -21.08
N GLY A 266 -2.18 -10.66 -21.55
CA GLY A 266 -1.78 -9.50 -22.36
C GLY A 266 -1.57 -8.22 -21.54
N VAL A 267 -1.62 -8.30 -20.21
CA VAL A 267 -1.58 -7.12 -19.33
C VAL A 267 -0.21 -6.45 -19.31
N TYR A 268 0.88 -7.22 -19.37
CA TYR A 268 2.24 -6.66 -19.40
C TYR A 268 2.50 -6.01 -20.75
N LYS A 269 2.11 -6.70 -21.84
CA LYS A 269 2.23 -6.15 -23.20
C LYS A 269 1.49 -4.82 -23.33
N THR A 270 0.23 -4.76 -22.92
CA THR A 270 -0.56 -3.53 -22.95
C THR A 270 0.05 -2.43 -22.09
N TRP A 271 0.58 -2.75 -20.91
CA TRP A 271 1.21 -1.75 -20.04
C TRP A 271 2.48 -1.15 -20.66
N PHE A 272 3.35 -1.97 -21.26
CA PHE A 272 4.53 -1.48 -21.98
C PHE A 272 4.14 -0.61 -23.19
N GLU A 273 3.09 -0.98 -23.92
CA GLU A 273 2.58 -0.17 -25.04
C GLU A 273 2.01 1.18 -24.59
N VAL A 274 1.28 1.22 -23.46
CA VAL A 274 0.70 2.46 -22.91
C VAL A 274 1.77 3.38 -22.33
N THR A 275 2.78 2.82 -21.67
CA THR A 275 3.87 3.61 -21.05
C THR A 275 4.94 4.01 -22.05
N GLY A 276 5.08 3.27 -23.15
CA GLY A 276 6.11 3.50 -24.17
C GLY A 276 7.52 3.14 -23.71
N CYS A 277 7.68 2.49 -22.56
CA CYS A 277 8.99 2.02 -22.09
C CYS A 277 9.32 0.62 -22.64
N GLU A 278 10.61 0.30 -22.69
CA GLU A 278 11.10 -1.03 -23.09
C GLU A 278 11.52 -1.87 -21.89
N VAL A 279 11.87 -1.21 -20.77
CA VAL A 279 12.30 -1.87 -19.54
C VAL A 279 11.69 -1.19 -18.32
N VAL A 280 11.34 -1.99 -17.33
CA VAL A 280 10.92 -1.51 -16.00
C VAL A 280 11.72 -2.22 -14.91
N LEU A 281 12.15 -1.47 -13.90
CA LEU A 281 12.78 -1.98 -12.69
C LEU A 281 11.79 -1.86 -11.53
N VAL A 282 11.43 -3.00 -10.96
CA VAL A 282 10.46 -3.13 -9.88
C VAL A 282 11.18 -3.46 -8.59
N ARG A 283 10.76 -2.83 -7.49
CA ARG A 283 11.26 -3.03 -6.13
C ARG A 283 10.64 -4.27 -5.49
N PRO A 284 11.24 -4.81 -4.41
CA PRO A 284 10.68 -5.95 -3.68
C PRO A 284 9.28 -5.71 -3.08
N ASP A 285 8.88 -4.46 -2.84
CA ASP A 285 7.55 -4.11 -2.35
C ASP A 285 6.51 -3.90 -3.48
N GLY A 286 6.86 -4.27 -4.71
CA GLY A 286 5.98 -4.22 -5.88
C GLY A 286 5.80 -2.82 -6.48
N TYR A 287 6.56 -1.83 -6.01
CA TYR A 287 6.56 -0.49 -6.57
C TYR A 287 7.61 -0.33 -7.68
N ILE A 288 7.30 0.46 -8.70
CA ILE A 288 8.24 0.77 -9.77
C ILE A 288 9.33 1.69 -9.23
N TYR A 289 10.58 1.28 -9.36
CA TYR A 289 11.74 2.14 -9.13
C TYR A 289 11.89 3.14 -10.29
N GLY A 290 11.83 2.66 -11.53
CA GLY A 290 11.90 3.47 -12.73
C GLY A 290 11.85 2.63 -14.01
N THR A 291 11.81 3.30 -15.15
CA THR A 291 11.73 2.71 -16.49
C THR A 291 12.88 3.18 -17.37
N ALA A 292 13.12 2.43 -18.44
CA ALA A 292 14.05 2.77 -19.52
C ALA A 292 13.30 2.69 -20.85
N ALA A 293 13.41 3.74 -21.67
CA ALA A 293 12.75 3.81 -22.97
C ALA A 293 13.54 3.05 -24.05
N THR A 294 14.85 2.91 -23.87
CA THR A 294 15.72 2.19 -24.79
C THR A 294 16.72 1.32 -24.04
N GLY A 295 17.32 0.35 -24.75
CA GLY A 295 18.43 -0.46 -24.22
C GLY A 295 19.62 0.36 -23.67
N GLN A 296 19.85 1.57 -24.19
CA GLN A 296 20.93 2.46 -23.73
C GLN A 296 20.63 3.08 -22.37
N ASP A 297 19.36 3.20 -22.00
CA ASP A 297 18.93 3.79 -20.73
C ASP A 297 18.98 2.79 -19.56
N ILE A 298 19.12 1.48 -19.86
CA ILE A 298 19.18 0.40 -18.86
C ILE A 298 20.38 0.62 -17.92
N ALA A 299 21.55 0.91 -18.50
CA ALA A 299 22.77 1.16 -17.73
C ALA A 299 22.58 2.30 -16.71
N ALA A 300 22.01 3.42 -17.15
CA ALA A 300 21.74 4.57 -16.29
C ALA A 300 20.72 4.26 -15.19
N LEU A 301 19.69 3.46 -15.49
CA LEU A 301 18.69 3.02 -14.53
C LEU A 301 19.32 2.17 -13.42
N VAL A 302 20.16 1.19 -13.79
CA VAL A 302 20.86 0.30 -12.85
C VAL A 302 21.92 1.05 -12.05
N ASP A 303 22.68 1.97 -12.66
CA ASP A 303 23.62 2.83 -11.96
C ASP A 303 22.94 3.79 -10.99
N GLY A 304 21.75 4.28 -11.34
CA GLY A 304 20.89 5.00 -10.42
C GLY A 304 20.59 4.17 -9.17
N LEU A 305 20.08 2.94 -9.36
CA LEU A 305 19.74 2.06 -8.24
C LEU A 305 20.97 1.76 -7.39
N ARG A 306 22.11 1.42 -8.02
CA ARG A 306 23.37 1.13 -7.35
C ARG A 306 23.88 2.30 -6.50
N ARG A 307 23.77 3.52 -7.02
CA ARG A 307 24.15 4.74 -6.27
C ARG A 307 23.20 5.03 -5.10
N ALA A 308 21.92 4.71 -5.25
CA ALA A 308 20.94 4.91 -4.20
C ALA A 308 21.00 3.84 -3.11
N LEU A 309 21.35 2.60 -3.48
CA LEU A 309 21.57 1.47 -2.57
C LEU A 309 22.99 1.38 -2.01
N LYS A 310 23.83 2.42 -2.19
CA LYS A 310 25.27 2.42 -1.84
C LYS A 310 25.57 1.50 -0.66
N PRO A 311 26.52 0.55 -0.82
CA PRO A 311 27.00 -0.24 0.29
C PRO A 311 27.44 0.70 1.42
N ALA A 312 27.27 0.28 2.67
CA ALA A 312 27.87 0.99 3.78
C ALA A 312 29.38 1.15 3.48
N GLY A 313 29.84 2.39 3.26
CA GLY A 313 31.26 2.68 3.31
C GLY A 313 31.77 2.23 4.68
N GLU A 314 33.00 1.71 4.74
CA GLU A 314 33.63 1.27 5.99
C GLU A 314 33.25 2.20 7.15
N PRO A 315 32.77 1.65 8.27
CA PRO A 315 32.36 2.48 9.40
C PRO A 315 33.53 3.37 9.80
N ALA A 316 33.28 4.68 9.94
CA ALA A 316 34.14 5.50 10.77
C ALA A 316 34.28 4.78 12.11
N ALA A 317 35.51 4.37 12.45
CA ALA A 317 35.85 3.51 13.57
C ALA A 317 35.00 3.83 14.82
N GLY A 318 34.00 2.98 15.05
CA GLY A 318 33.01 3.15 16.10
C GLY A 318 32.34 1.80 16.31
N THR A 319 33.04 0.92 17.02
CA THR A 319 32.57 -0.39 17.47
C THR A 319 31.19 -0.29 18.11
N VAL A 320 30.16 -0.76 17.41
CA VAL A 320 28.88 -1.09 18.04
C VAL A 320 28.92 -2.57 18.38
N SER A 321 29.25 -2.84 19.64
CA SER A 321 29.11 -4.15 20.28
C SER A 321 27.62 -4.48 20.41
N TRP A 322 27.21 -5.65 19.90
CA TRP A 322 25.92 -6.25 20.26
C TRP A 322 26.12 -7.00 21.59
N SER A 323 25.68 -6.38 22.68
CA SER A 323 25.49 -7.01 23.99
C SER A 323 24.07 -6.77 24.46
#